data_AF-A0A7V6LBJ0-F1
#
_entry.id   AF-A0A7V6LBJ0-F1
#
_cell.length_a   1.000
_cell.length_b   1.000
_cell.length_c   1.000
_cell.angle_alpha   90.00
_cell.angle_beta   90.00
_cell.angle_gamma   90.00
#
_symmetry.space_group_name_H-M   'P 1'
#
loop_
_entity.id
_entity.type
_entity.pdbx_description
1 polymer ?
#
loop_
_entity_poly.entity_id
_entity_poly.type
_entity_poly.pdbx_seq_one_letter_code
_entity_poly.pdbx_strand_id
1 'polypeptide(L)'
;MLQEIIYHLGHDIGLHFDEKVLEGGGDRELVNRVQEEANTLQDLLKILIRSVSMHRPSPTTLAADYHFEGLVNTYGKLFFEEFKYIFDSRRNWRENSYDVFSCGKDFEVQMLIHPFSYTKTTQDTKKVLRRFIDEAKMERYSAVN
;
A
#
# COMPACT_ATOMS: atom_id res chain seq x y z
N MET A 1 -5.56 -0.35 17.56
CA MET A 1 -5.58 -0.15 16.09
C MET A 1 -4.58 -1.05 15.35
N LEU A 2 -3.25 -0.81 15.36
CA LEU A 2 -2.32 -1.65 14.58
C LEU A 2 -2.31 -3.13 14.99
N GLN A 3 -2.27 -3.41 16.29
CA GLN A 3 -2.35 -4.79 16.81
C GLN A 3 -3.68 -5.47 16.45
N GLU A 4 -4.78 -4.73 16.39
CA GLU A 4 -6.09 -5.27 16.02
C GLU A 4 -6.16 -5.61 14.53
N ILE A 5 -5.65 -4.72 13.68
CA ILE A 5 -5.52 -4.94 12.23
C ILE A 5 -4.72 -6.22 11.95
N ILE A 6 -3.62 -6.43 12.68
CA ILE A 6 -2.76 -7.60 12.47
C ILE A 6 -3.36 -8.87 13.07
N TYR A 7 -3.62 -8.87 14.38
CA TYR A 7 -3.92 -10.11 15.10
C TYR A 7 -5.36 -10.56 14.98
N HIS A 8 -6.31 -9.64 14.80
CA HIS A 8 -7.73 -9.99 14.75
C HIS A 8 -8.29 -10.04 13.33
N LEU A 9 -7.75 -9.22 12.41
CA LEU A 9 -8.20 -9.19 11.02
C LEU A 9 -7.27 -9.95 10.06
N GLY A 10 -6.11 -10.41 10.53
CA GLY A 10 -5.17 -11.21 9.74
C GLY A 10 -4.44 -10.43 8.65
N HIS A 11 -4.30 -9.11 8.81
CA HIS A 11 -3.58 -8.28 7.85
C HIS A 11 -2.08 -8.21 8.15
N ASP A 12 -1.28 -8.06 7.11
CA ASP A 12 0.15 -7.76 7.21
C ASP A 12 0.42 -6.25 7.12
N ILE A 13 1.53 -5.81 7.71
CA ILE A 13 2.05 -4.45 7.56
C ILE A 13 3.31 -4.50 6.69
N GLY A 14 3.33 -3.67 5.65
CA GLY A 14 4.46 -3.48 4.75
C GLY A 14 5.07 -2.08 4.85
N LEU A 15 6.29 -1.93 4.34
CA LEU A 15 6.96 -0.63 4.21
C LEU A 15 6.38 0.13 3.01
N HIS A 16 6.02 1.41 3.22
CA HIS A 16 5.72 2.34 2.13
C HIS A 16 6.90 3.30 1.93
N PHE A 17 7.74 3.02 0.94
CA PHE A 17 9.03 3.68 0.77
C PHE A 17 8.98 4.82 -0.23
N ASP A 18 9.48 6.01 0.11
CA ASP A 18 9.58 7.14 -0.83
C ASP A 18 10.99 7.24 -1.41
N GLU A 19 11.16 6.83 -2.67
CA GLU A 19 12.46 6.86 -3.33
C GLU A 19 13.05 8.28 -3.49
N LYS A 20 12.21 9.32 -3.41
CA LYS A 20 12.67 10.71 -3.57
C LYS A 20 13.54 11.17 -2.41
N VAL A 21 13.57 10.44 -1.29
CA VAL A 21 14.52 10.74 -0.20
C VAL A 21 15.98 10.49 -0.60
N LEU A 22 16.21 9.80 -1.72
CA LEU A 22 17.53 9.39 -2.21
C LEU A 22 18.00 10.23 -3.41
N GLU A 23 17.73 11.53 -3.46
CA GLU A 23 18.11 12.38 -4.60
C GLU A 23 19.61 12.23 -4.97
N GLY A 24 19.88 11.54 -6.09
CA GLY A 24 21.25 11.30 -6.60
C GLY A 24 21.88 9.96 -6.21
N GLY A 25 21.21 9.14 -5.41
CA GLY A 25 21.65 7.79 -5.06
C GLY A 25 21.43 6.76 -6.17
N GLY A 26 22.30 5.76 -6.24
CA GLY A 26 22.20 4.65 -7.19
C GLY A 26 21.33 3.48 -6.68
N ASP A 27 21.05 2.51 -7.54
CA ASP A 27 20.24 1.31 -7.23
C ASP A 27 20.64 0.61 -5.92
N ARG A 28 21.94 0.49 -5.66
CA ARG A 28 22.46 -0.15 -4.45
C ARG A 28 22.08 0.62 -3.18
N GLU A 29 22.09 1.95 -3.26
CA GLU A 29 21.71 2.80 -2.14
C GLU A 29 20.21 2.66 -1.84
N LEU A 30 19.38 2.59 -2.88
CA LEU A 30 17.95 2.32 -2.75
C LEU A 30 17.69 0.98 -2.06
N VAL A 31 18.35 -0.10 -2.50
CA VAL A 31 18.19 -1.42 -1.89
C VAL A 31 18.60 -1.41 -0.42
N ASN A 32 19.75 -0.82 -0.10
CA ASN A 32 20.20 -0.72 1.28
C ASN A 32 19.22 0.09 2.13
N ARG A 33 18.75 1.23 1.62
CA ARG A 33 17.86 2.11 2.36
C ARG A 33 16.50 1.47 2.64
N VAL A 34 15.94 0.77 1.65
CA VAL A 34 14.71 -0.01 1.83
C VAL A 34 14.89 -1.05 2.95
N GLN A 35 16.02 -1.75 2.96
CA GLN A 35 16.31 -2.75 3.99
C GLN A 35 16.44 -2.11 5.38
N GLU A 36 17.14 -0.98 5.49
CA GLU A 36 17.31 -0.23 6.74
C GLU A 36 15.97 0.24 7.30
N GLU A 37 15.10 0.82 6.46
CA GLU A 37 13.79 1.31 6.88
C GLU A 37 12.83 0.17 7.23
N ALA A 38 12.87 -0.95 6.50
CA ALA A 38 12.09 -2.14 6.83
C ALA A 38 12.52 -2.75 8.18
N ASN A 39 13.82 -2.86 8.42
CA ASN A 39 14.36 -3.34 9.70
C ASN A 39 13.98 -2.39 10.85
N THR A 40 14.09 -1.09 10.64
CA THR A 40 13.69 -0.07 11.63
C THR A 40 12.21 -0.18 11.97
N LEU A 41 11.33 -0.32 10.95
CA LEU A 41 9.90 -0.46 11.14
C LEU A 41 9.55 -1.76 11.88
N GLN A 42 10.21 -2.87 11.53
CA GLN A 42 10.10 -4.14 12.21
C GLN A 42 10.48 -4.02 13.69
N ASP A 43 11.62 -3.40 13.99
CA ASP A 43 12.10 -3.23 15.36
C ASP A 43 11.19 -2.32 16.20
N LEU A 44 10.61 -1.29 15.58
CA LEU A 44 9.69 -0.38 16.23
C LEU A 44 8.36 -1.07 16.58
N LEU A 45 7.81 -1.83 15.63
CA LEU A 45 6.48 -2.43 15.76
C LEU A 45 6.51 -3.83 16.40
N LYS A 46 7.69 -4.45 16.51
CA LYS A 46 7.88 -5.84 16.94
C LYS A 46 7.07 -6.83 16.10
N ILE A 47 6.98 -6.56 14.80
CA ILE A 47 6.33 -7.42 13.80
C ILE A 47 7.28 -7.64 12.64
N LEU A 48 7.16 -8.80 11.99
CA LEU A 48 7.93 -9.08 10.78
C LEU A 48 7.39 -8.27 9.61
N ILE A 49 8.23 -7.42 9.02
CA ILE A 49 7.91 -6.71 7.77
C ILE A 49 8.29 -7.62 6.60
N ARG A 50 7.32 -7.88 5.71
CA ARG A 50 7.47 -8.87 4.62
C ARG A 50 7.34 -8.28 3.23
N SER A 51 6.96 -7.01 3.11
CA SER A 51 6.68 -6.39 1.83
C SER A 51 7.06 -4.92 1.81
N VAL A 52 7.37 -4.43 0.61
CA VAL A 52 7.63 -3.02 0.33
C VAL A 52 6.84 -2.58 -0.89
N SER A 53 6.22 -1.41 -0.79
CA SER A 53 5.56 -0.71 -1.89
C SER A 53 6.12 0.69 -2.02
N MET A 54 6.62 1.02 -3.21
CA MET A 54 7.17 2.35 -3.50
C MET A 54 6.06 3.42 -3.53
N HIS A 55 6.33 4.58 -2.93
CA HIS A 55 5.50 5.76 -3.02
C HIS A 55 5.76 6.45 -4.36
N ARG A 56 4.88 6.20 -5.33
CA ARG A 56 4.95 6.79 -6.68
C ARG A 56 6.31 6.52 -7.36
N PRO A 57 6.66 5.25 -7.61
CA PRO A 57 7.95 4.90 -8.19
C PRO A 57 8.16 5.59 -9.54
N SER A 58 9.39 6.03 -9.80
CA SER A 58 9.80 6.52 -11.11
C SER A 58 9.79 5.40 -12.16
N PRO A 59 9.79 5.74 -13.46
CA PRO A 59 9.93 4.75 -14.52
C PRO A 59 11.19 3.87 -14.37
N THR A 60 12.28 4.44 -13.86
CA THR A 60 13.53 3.72 -13.61
C THR A 60 13.32 2.65 -12.52
N THR A 61 12.74 3.03 -11.38
CA THR A 61 12.43 2.10 -10.29
C THR A 61 11.46 1.00 -10.71
N LEU A 62 10.43 1.34 -11.49
CA LEU A 62 9.49 0.36 -12.03
C LEU A 62 10.18 -0.66 -12.95
N ALA A 63 11.15 -0.22 -13.74
CA ALA A 63 11.88 -1.09 -14.67
C ALA A 63 12.99 -1.93 -13.99
N ALA A 64 13.44 -1.53 -12.80
CA ALA A 64 14.61 -2.11 -12.15
C ALA A 64 14.37 -3.49 -11.53
N ASP A 65 13.12 -3.87 -11.27
CA ASP A 65 12.73 -5.17 -10.68
C ASP A 65 13.58 -5.53 -9.44
N TYR A 66 13.72 -4.56 -8.52
CA TYR A 66 14.59 -4.68 -7.36
C TYR A 66 14.25 -5.91 -6.51
N HIS A 67 15.30 -6.62 -6.09
CA HIS A 67 15.22 -7.70 -5.12
C HIS A 67 15.71 -7.22 -3.76
N PHE A 68 14.94 -7.51 -2.72
CA PHE A 68 15.22 -7.16 -1.34
C PHE A 68 15.21 -8.44 -0.50
N GLU A 69 16.15 -8.56 0.43
CA GLU A 69 16.26 -9.77 1.25
C GLU A 69 15.07 -9.88 2.20
N GLY A 70 14.29 -10.96 2.07
CA GLY A 70 13.13 -11.21 2.93
C GLY A 70 11.92 -10.29 2.70
N LEU A 71 11.97 -9.39 1.71
CA LEU A 71 10.87 -8.49 1.39
C LEU A 71 10.33 -8.74 -0.03
N VAL A 72 9.01 -8.83 -0.12
CA VAL A 72 8.27 -8.83 -1.38
C VAL A 72 8.21 -7.40 -1.93
N ASN A 73 8.82 -7.19 -3.09
CA ASN A 73 8.63 -5.97 -3.87
C ASN A 73 7.28 -6.03 -4.59
N THR A 74 6.31 -5.22 -4.18
CA THR A 74 4.97 -5.20 -4.82
C THR A 74 4.99 -4.61 -6.23
N TYR A 75 6.11 -4.01 -6.66
CA TYR A 75 6.33 -3.57 -8.03
C TYR A 75 7.28 -4.49 -8.81
N GLY A 76 7.68 -5.63 -8.23
CA GLY A 76 8.44 -6.64 -8.94
C GLY A 76 7.62 -7.28 -10.06
N LYS A 77 8.28 -7.81 -11.09
CA LYS A 77 7.63 -8.28 -12.33
C LYS A 77 6.49 -9.25 -12.10
N LEU A 78 6.67 -10.22 -11.19
CA LEU A 78 5.62 -11.19 -10.85
C LEU A 78 4.30 -10.50 -10.47
N PHE A 79 4.36 -9.50 -9.60
CA PHE A 79 3.16 -8.86 -9.07
C PHE A 79 2.65 -7.74 -10.00
N PHE A 80 3.55 -7.00 -10.64
CA PHE A 80 3.15 -5.82 -11.41
C PHE A 80 2.91 -6.10 -12.89
N GLU A 81 3.55 -7.13 -13.46
CA GLU A 81 3.42 -7.49 -14.88
C GLU A 81 2.60 -8.77 -15.07
N GLU A 82 2.80 -9.80 -14.23
CA GLU A 82 2.08 -11.08 -14.41
C GLU A 82 0.71 -11.10 -13.74
N PHE A 83 0.57 -10.46 -12.56
CA PHE A 83 -0.73 -10.40 -11.89
C PHE A 83 -1.59 -9.30 -12.50
N LYS A 84 -2.91 -9.49 -12.42
CA LYS A 84 -3.87 -8.48 -12.81
C LYS A 84 -3.84 -7.33 -11.80
N TYR A 85 -3.20 -6.22 -12.18
CA TYR A 85 -3.16 -5.02 -11.35
C TYR A 85 -4.43 -4.16 -11.49
N ILE A 86 -5.16 -3.97 -10.40
CA ILE A 86 -6.33 -3.09 -10.33
C ILE A 86 -6.24 -2.10 -9.18
N PHE A 87 -6.81 -0.93 -9.36
CA PHE A 87 -6.82 0.09 -8.32
C PHE A 87 -8.00 1.04 -8.42
N ASP A 88 -8.41 1.58 -7.27
CA ASP A 88 -9.35 2.68 -7.20
C ASP A 88 -8.59 4.00 -7.04
N SER A 89 -8.78 4.95 -7.95
CA SER A 89 -8.20 6.29 -7.82
C SER A 89 -9.31 7.28 -7.64
N ARG A 90 -9.36 7.95 -6.48
CA ARG A 90 -10.46 8.87 -6.15
C ARG A 90 -11.84 8.21 -6.35
N ARG A 91 -11.96 6.94 -5.98
CA ARG A 91 -13.19 6.11 -6.13
C ARG A 91 -13.57 5.79 -7.57
N ASN A 92 -12.69 6.07 -8.51
CA ASN A 92 -12.85 5.73 -9.90
C ASN A 92 -11.99 4.51 -10.21
N TRP A 93 -12.65 3.40 -10.53
CA TRP A 93 -11.99 2.23 -11.12
C TRP A 93 -11.82 2.46 -12.61
N ARG A 94 -10.65 2.08 -13.16
CA ARG A 94 -10.41 2.18 -14.61
C ARG A 94 -11.12 1.09 -15.42
N GLU A 95 -11.44 0.00 -14.75
CA GLU A 95 -12.19 -1.13 -15.29
C GLU A 95 -13.23 -1.60 -14.25
N ASN A 96 -14.20 -2.41 -14.67
CA ASN A 96 -15.17 -2.94 -13.74
C ASN A 96 -14.51 -3.96 -12.79
N SER A 97 -14.33 -3.58 -11.53
CA SER A 97 -13.69 -4.44 -10.53
C SER A 97 -14.52 -5.68 -10.18
N TYR A 98 -15.85 -5.65 -10.31
CA TYR A 98 -16.67 -6.84 -10.12
C TYR A 98 -16.41 -7.89 -11.19
N ASP A 99 -16.20 -7.46 -12.43
CA ASP A 99 -15.94 -8.38 -13.54
C ASP A 99 -14.64 -9.13 -13.30
N VAL A 100 -13.60 -8.45 -12.79
CA VAL A 100 -12.30 -9.06 -12.45
C VAL A 100 -12.44 -10.30 -11.57
N PHE A 101 -13.34 -10.27 -10.57
CA PHE A 101 -13.55 -11.40 -9.66
C PHE A 101 -14.63 -12.39 -10.12
N SER A 102 -15.61 -11.94 -10.90
CA SER A 102 -16.74 -12.77 -11.31
C SER A 102 -16.50 -13.54 -12.60
N CYS A 103 -15.54 -13.12 -13.44
CA CYS A 103 -15.32 -13.73 -14.75
C CYS A 103 -14.57 -15.08 -14.72
N GLY A 104 -14.25 -15.62 -13.54
CA GLY A 104 -13.72 -16.98 -13.36
C GLY A 104 -12.40 -17.22 -14.08
N LYS A 105 -11.62 -16.15 -14.31
CA LYS A 105 -10.32 -16.23 -14.96
C LYS A 105 -9.26 -16.65 -13.94
N ASP A 106 -8.41 -17.59 -14.34
CA ASP A 106 -7.25 -18.03 -13.55
C ASP A 106 -6.12 -17.01 -13.66
N PHE A 107 -6.27 -15.88 -12.97
CA PHE A 107 -5.15 -14.97 -12.72
C PHE A 107 -5.11 -14.58 -11.26
N GLU A 108 -3.91 -14.30 -10.78
CA GLU A 108 -3.71 -13.65 -9.49
C GLU A 108 -3.96 -12.15 -9.62
N VAL A 109 -4.39 -11.52 -8.53
CA VAL A 109 -4.77 -10.10 -8.51
C VAL A 109 -3.90 -9.33 -7.54
N GLN A 110 -3.31 -8.24 -8.00
CA GLN A 110 -2.78 -7.19 -7.13
C GLN A 110 -3.76 -6.02 -7.11
N MET A 111 -4.27 -5.70 -5.92
CA MET A 111 -5.27 -4.66 -5.72
C MET A 111 -4.74 -3.54 -4.83
N LEU A 112 -4.93 -2.29 -5.27
CA LEU A 112 -4.77 -1.10 -4.43
C LEU A 112 -6.13 -0.44 -4.21
N ILE A 113 -6.55 -0.33 -2.95
CA ILE A 113 -7.79 0.35 -2.57
C ILE A 113 -7.57 1.49 -1.59
N HIS A 114 -8.50 2.45 -1.57
CA HIS A 114 -8.65 3.48 -0.55
C HIS A 114 -9.89 3.16 0.31
N PRO A 115 -9.77 2.38 1.41
CA PRO A 115 -10.92 1.86 2.15
C PRO A 115 -11.90 2.94 2.63
N PHE A 116 -11.38 4.11 3.04
CA PHE A 116 -12.18 5.23 3.54
C PHE A 116 -13.18 5.77 2.50
N SER A 117 -12.97 5.47 1.23
CA SER A 117 -13.80 5.92 0.13
C SER A 117 -15.13 5.17 0.01
N TYR A 118 -15.24 3.98 0.60
CA TYR A 118 -16.40 3.10 0.45
C TYR A 118 -17.39 3.25 1.61
N THR A 119 -18.67 3.30 1.26
CA THR A 119 -19.78 3.44 2.20
C THR A 119 -20.92 2.49 1.81
N LYS A 120 -21.75 2.10 2.78
CA LYS A 120 -22.92 1.21 2.53
C LYS A 120 -23.87 1.75 1.45
N THR A 121 -23.94 3.05 1.30
CA THR A 121 -24.74 3.73 0.27
C THR A 121 -23.86 4.69 -0.52
N THR A 122 -24.19 4.95 -1.79
CA THR A 122 -23.44 5.91 -2.61
C THR A 122 -23.54 7.31 -2.01
N GLN A 123 -22.40 7.95 -1.79
CA GLN A 123 -22.30 9.29 -1.20
C GLN A 123 -21.42 10.21 -2.04
N ASP A 124 -21.74 11.50 -2.02
CA ASP A 124 -20.91 12.54 -2.61
C ASP A 124 -19.47 12.52 -2.04
N THR A 125 -18.47 12.74 -2.89
CA THR A 125 -17.04 12.68 -2.53
C THR A 125 -16.70 13.68 -1.42
N LYS A 126 -17.26 14.88 -1.48
CA LYS A 126 -17.02 15.91 -0.47
C LYS A 126 -17.57 15.49 0.88
N LYS A 127 -18.73 14.81 0.91
CA LYS A 127 -19.31 14.29 2.16
C LYS A 127 -18.43 13.20 2.79
N VAL A 128 -17.96 12.24 1.99
CA VAL A 128 -17.08 11.17 2.49
C VAL A 128 -15.76 11.73 3.03
N LEU A 129 -15.13 12.65 2.28
CA LEU A 129 -13.89 13.30 2.73
C LEU A 129 -14.09 14.14 3.99
N ARG A 130 -15.18 14.91 4.08
CA ARG A 130 -15.48 15.71 5.27
C ARG A 130 -15.66 14.82 6.49
N ARG A 131 -16.43 13.74 6.38
CA ARG A 131 -16.60 12.77 7.47
C ARG A 131 -15.25 12.20 7.92
N PHE A 132 -14.41 11.74 6.99
CA PHE A 132 -13.08 11.21 7.31
C PHE A 132 -12.20 12.24 8.05
N ILE A 133 -12.21 13.50 7.63
CA ILE A 133 -11.46 14.58 8.29
C ILE A 133 -12.00 14.85 9.71
N ASP A 134 -13.33 14.90 9.86
CA ASP A 134 -14.00 15.18 11.13
C ASP A 134 -13.76 14.04 12.14
N GLU A 135 -13.83 12.78 11.70
CA GLU A 135 -13.49 11.59 12.50
C GLU A 135 -12.03 11.64 12.95
N ALA A 136 -11.11 11.90 12.02
CA ALA A 136 -9.68 11.96 12.32
C ALA A 136 -9.31 13.12 13.26
N LYS A 137 -10.11 14.20 13.31
CA LYS A 137 -9.96 15.27 14.32
C LYS A 137 -10.30 14.75 15.71
N MET A 138 -11.43 14.04 15.83
CA MET A 138 -11.90 13.50 17.11
C MET A 138 -10.98 12.41 17.66
N GLU A 139 -10.52 11.50 16.80
CA GLU A 139 -9.56 10.46 17.16
C GLU A 139 -8.26 11.05 17.71
N ARG A 140 -7.66 12.01 16.99
CA ARG A 140 -6.40 12.64 17.43
C ARG A 140 -6.57 13.43 18.73
N TYR A 141 -7.68 14.15 18.89
CA TYR A 141 -7.97 14.84 20.15
C TYR A 141 -8.09 13.86 21.31
N SER A 142 -8.74 12.71 21.09
CA SER A 142 -8.90 11.67 22.11
C SER A 142 -7.61 10.92 22.41
N ALA A 143 -6.65 10.87 21.48
CA ALA A 143 -5.37 10.19 21.67
C ALA A 143 -4.36 11.00 22.52
N VAL A 144 -4.58 12.31 22.68
CA VAL A 144 -3.70 13.22 23.45
C VAL A 144 -4.31 13.70 24.77
N ASN A 145 -5.54 13.29 25.09
CA ASN A 145 -6.20 13.50 26.39
C ASN A 145 -6.44 12.17 27.07
#